data_AF-A0A9W6EZZ6-F1
#
_entry.id   AF-A0A9W6EZZ6-F1
#
_cell.length_a   1.000
_cell.length_b   1.000
_cell.length_c   1.000
_cell.angle_alpha   90.00
_cell.angle_beta   90.00
_cell.angle_gamma   90.00
#
_symmetry.space_group_name_H-M   'P 1'
#
loop_
_entity.id
_entity.type
_entity.pdbx_description
1 polymer ?
#
loop_
_entity_poly.entity_id
_entity_poly.type
_entity_poly.pdbx_seq_one_letter_code
_entity_poly.pdbx_strand_id
1 'polypeptide(L)'
;MQLQLRPQVEEVLRALASPAEVAEVLRTCANPACVNLEGDSEAGLRLAACGRCGAAWYCCGDCQTAHWRAGHRAECGGAVAAAVAVGMEAGMTAAGTGQQKRLRLS
;
A
#
# COMPACT_ATOMS: atom_id res chain seq x y z
N MET A 1 14.19 -35.13 17.71
CA MET A 1 12.71 -35.06 17.78
C MET A 1 12.22 -34.41 16.49
N GLN A 2 11.41 -35.12 15.69
CA GLN A 2 10.75 -34.49 14.54
C GLN A 2 9.40 -33.95 15.02
N LEU A 3 9.18 -32.64 14.89
CA LEU A 3 7.88 -32.03 15.12
C LEU A 3 7.00 -32.36 13.91
N GLN A 4 6.11 -33.33 14.06
CA GLN A 4 5.05 -33.60 13.10
C GLN A 4 3.85 -32.72 13.45
N LEU A 5 3.51 -31.81 12.56
CA LEU A 5 2.28 -31.03 12.69
C LEU A 5 1.09 -31.94 12.39
N ARG A 6 -0.03 -31.69 13.06
CA ARG A 6 -1.28 -32.39 12.76
C ARG A 6 -1.75 -31.95 11.36
N PRO A 7 -2.32 -32.84 10.54
CA PRO A 7 -2.77 -32.48 9.18
C PRO A 7 -3.81 -31.35 9.20
N GLN A 8 -4.62 -31.25 10.27
CA GLN A 8 -5.54 -30.14 10.46
C GLN A 8 -4.82 -28.78 10.61
N VAL A 9 -3.62 -28.75 11.19
CA VAL A 9 -2.81 -27.53 11.36
C VAL A 9 -2.13 -27.16 10.04
N GLU A 10 -1.65 -28.13 9.27
CA GLU A 10 -1.04 -27.88 7.96
C GLU A 10 -2.03 -27.28 6.96
N GLU A 11 -3.26 -27.79 6.95
CA GLU A 11 -4.34 -27.28 6.11
C GLU A 11 -4.67 -25.82 6.43
N VAL A 12 -4.78 -25.50 7.73
CA VAL A 12 -5.03 -24.13 8.19
C VAL A 12 -3.90 -23.19 7.79
N LEU A 13 -2.64 -23.60 7.96
CA LEU A 13 -1.49 -22.76 7.59
C LEU A 13 -1.45 -22.45 6.10
N ARG A 14 -1.83 -23.40 5.24
CA ARG A 14 -1.90 -23.19 3.78
C ARG A 14 -2.99 -22.18 3.39
N ALA A 15 -4.05 -22.08 4.18
CA ALA A 15 -5.17 -21.18 3.91
C ALA A 15 -4.93 -19.74 4.39
N LEU A 16 -3.88 -19.48 5.18
CA LEU A 16 -3.53 -18.12 5.61
C LEU A 16 -2.91 -17.32 4.46
N ALA A 17 -3.18 -16.01 4.42
CA ALA A 17 -2.50 -15.11 3.50
C ALA A 17 -0.98 -15.15 3.72
N SER A 18 -0.21 -15.12 2.63
CA SER A 18 1.24 -15.09 2.71
C SER A 18 1.74 -13.77 3.32
N PRO A 19 2.94 -13.77 3.93
CA PRO A 19 3.58 -12.55 4.43
C PRO A 19 3.69 -11.43 3.37
N ALA A 20 3.86 -11.80 2.09
CA ALA A 20 3.93 -10.84 1.00
C ALA A 20 2.56 -10.19 0.72
N GLU A 21 1.49 -10.99 0.70
CA GLU A 21 0.12 -10.51 0.47
C GLU A 21 -0.34 -9.56 1.59
N VAL A 22 0.00 -9.85 2.85
CA VAL A 22 -0.34 -8.94 3.96
C VAL A 22 0.49 -7.66 3.95
N ALA A 23 1.76 -7.72 3.53
CA ALA A 23 2.64 -6.56 3.43
C ALA A 23 2.20 -5.59 2.30
N GLU A 24 1.60 -6.12 1.24
CA GLU A 24 1.07 -5.30 0.15
C GLU A 24 -0.15 -4.46 0.58
N VAL A 25 -0.96 -4.99 1.51
CA VAL A 25 -2.19 -4.36 1.99
C VAL A 25 -1.94 -3.43 3.19
N LEU A 26 -1.01 -3.76 4.09
CA LEU A 26 -0.72 -2.99 5.30
C LEU A 26 0.58 -2.21 5.15
N ARG A 27 0.48 -0.93 4.77
CA ARG A 27 1.61 -0.01 4.85
C ARG A 27 1.78 0.44 6.29
N THR A 28 2.86 0.00 6.93
CA THR A 28 3.27 0.45 8.27
C THR A 28 4.55 1.28 8.19
N CYS A 29 4.91 1.94 9.30
CA CYS A 29 6.19 2.66 9.38
C CYS A 29 7.35 1.70 9.20
N ALA A 30 8.24 1.97 8.25
CA ALA A 30 9.40 1.12 7.95
C ALA A 30 10.51 1.19 9.02
N ASN A 31 10.42 2.09 9.99
CA ASN A 31 11.35 2.09 11.12
C ASN A 31 10.96 0.97 12.09
N PRO A 32 11.77 -0.09 12.26
CA PRO A 32 11.44 -1.22 13.13
C PRO A 32 11.42 -0.85 14.63
N ALA A 33 11.97 0.31 14.99
CA ALA A 33 11.90 0.85 16.35
C ALA A 33 10.74 1.85 16.54
N CYS A 34 9.84 1.98 15.57
CA CYS A 34 8.67 2.83 15.69
C CYS A 34 7.74 2.30 16.78
N VAL A 35 7.26 3.19 17.64
CA VAL A 35 6.27 2.90 18.70
C VAL A 35 5.04 3.80 18.60
N ASN A 36 4.87 4.48 17.44
CA ASN A 36 3.73 5.35 17.22
C ASN A 36 2.47 4.50 16.97
N LEU A 37 1.47 4.66 17.85
CA LEU A 37 0.17 3.99 17.80
C LEU A 37 -0.99 5.00 17.72
N GLU A 38 -0.74 6.22 17.21
CA GLU A 38 -1.78 7.23 17.04
C GLU A 38 -2.88 6.73 16.07
N GLY A 39 -4.13 6.72 16.55
CA GLY A 39 -5.29 6.20 15.81
C GLY A 39 -5.71 4.81 16.29
N ASP A 40 -6.34 4.04 15.40
CA ASP A 40 -6.88 2.72 15.74
C ASP A 40 -5.81 1.60 15.71
N SER A 41 -4.70 1.81 14.99
CA SER A 41 -3.56 0.88 14.88
C SER A 41 -2.38 1.51 14.14
N GLU A 42 -1.22 0.83 14.13
CA GLU A 42 -0.04 1.20 13.29
C GLU A 42 -0.37 1.34 11.80
N ALA A 43 -1.38 0.60 11.32
CA ALA A 43 -1.84 0.68 9.94
C ALA A 43 -2.66 1.95 9.64
N GLY A 44 -3.17 2.62 10.68
CA GLY A 44 -3.93 3.87 10.56
C GLY A 44 -3.07 5.12 10.45
N LEU A 45 -1.74 4.99 10.59
CA LEU A 45 -0.84 6.13 10.53
C LEU A 45 -0.83 6.76 9.14
N ARG A 46 -0.78 8.10 9.10
CA ARG A 46 -0.46 8.82 7.86
C ARG A 46 1.03 8.67 7.59
N LEU A 47 1.37 8.05 6.47
CA LEU A 47 2.76 7.79 6.10
C LEU A 47 3.20 8.62 4.90
N ALA A 48 4.44 9.08 4.96
CA ALA A 48 5.14 9.70 3.84
C ALA A 48 6.19 8.73 3.29
N ALA A 49 6.22 8.58 1.97
CA ALA A 49 7.24 7.78 1.30
C ALA A 49 8.63 8.41 1.42
N CYS A 50 9.66 7.58 1.37
CA CYS A 50 11.04 8.01 1.19
C CYS A 50 11.14 8.82 -0.09
N GLY A 51 11.53 10.09 0.00
CA GLY A 51 11.62 10.98 -1.17
C GLY A 51 12.62 10.54 -2.24
N ARG A 52 13.51 9.58 -1.92
CA ARG A 52 14.53 9.08 -2.86
C ARG A 52 14.11 7.80 -3.59
N CYS A 53 13.63 6.78 -2.88
CA CYS A 53 13.31 5.49 -3.49
C CYS A 53 11.81 5.18 -3.58
N GLY A 54 10.95 5.92 -2.87
CA GLY A 54 9.51 5.66 -2.81
C GLY A 54 9.09 4.34 -2.13
N ALA A 55 10.03 3.43 -1.86
CA ALA A 55 9.74 2.08 -1.39
C ALA A 55 9.45 2.01 0.13
N ALA A 56 10.15 2.80 0.94
CA ALA A 56 9.95 2.83 2.40
C ALA A 56 9.01 3.98 2.80
N TRP A 57 8.20 3.77 3.83
CA TRP A 57 7.19 4.73 4.30
C TRP A 57 7.38 5.04 5.79
N TYR A 58 7.14 6.29 6.20
CA TYR A 58 7.43 6.77 7.55
C TYR A 58 6.33 7.67 8.10
N CYS A 59 6.02 7.54 9.39
CA CYS A 59 5.06 8.43 10.06
C CYS A 59 5.65 9.83 10.34
N CYS A 60 6.97 9.95 10.44
CA CYS A 60 7.67 11.21 10.71
C CYS A 60 9.11 11.21 10.19
N GLY A 61 9.73 12.40 10.16
CA GLY A 61 11.13 12.58 9.74
C GLY A 61 12.17 11.92 10.65
N ASP A 62 11.87 11.81 11.95
CA ASP A 62 12.76 11.14 12.91
C ASP A 62 12.84 9.63 12.64
N CYS A 63 11.70 9.00 12.35
CA CYS A 63 11.66 7.59 11.96
C CYS A 63 12.42 7.34 10.65
N GLN A 64 12.29 8.23 9.67
CA GLN A 64 13.07 8.16 8.44
C GLN A 64 14.57 8.25 8.72
N THR A 65 15.00 9.21 9.54
CA THR A 65 16.41 9.44 9.85
C THR A 65 17.02 8.27 10.64
N ALA A 66 16.26 7.72 11.59
CA ALA A 66 16.67 6.54 12.35
C ALA A 66 16.85 5.33 11.44
N HIS A 67 15.85 5.01 10.61
CA HIS A 67 15.92 3.90 9.67
C HIS A 67 17.04 4.09 8.62
N TRP A 68 17.25 5.32 8.14
CA TRP A 68 18.34 5.69 7.26
C TRP A 68 19.72 5.31 7.83
N ARG A 69 19.94 5.62 9.12
CA ARG A 69 21.19 5.30 9.83
C ARG A 69 21.32 3.81 10.13
N ALA A 70 20.21 3.11 10.36
CA ALA A 70 20.18 1.69 10.69
C ALA A 70 20.53 0.77 9.50
N GLY A 71 20.32 1.21 8.26
CA GLY A 71 20.68 0.39 7.09
C GLY A 71 20.10 0.88 5.78
N HIS A 72 18.94 1.55 5.82
CA HIS A 72 18.21 1.92 4.61
C HIS A 72 19.06 2.74 3.62
N ARG A 73 20.03 3.54 4.09
CA ARG A 73 20.92 4.30 3.20
C ARG A 73 21.68 3.45 2.17
N ALA A 74 22.04 2.21 2.54
CA ALA A 74 22.77 1.29 1.68
C ALA A 74 21.85 0.61 0.66
N GLU A 75 20.58 0.42 1.03
CA GLU A 75 19.54 -0.22 0.22
C GLU A 75 18.76 0.77 -0.64
N CYS A 76 18.87 2.07 -0.35
CA CYS A 76 18.15 3.14 -1.02
C CYS A 76 18.72 3.38 -2.44
N GLY A 77 18.43 2.45 -3.34
CA GLY A 77 18.63 2.54 -4.79
C GLY A 77 17.41 3.20 -5.45
N GLY A 78 17.65 4.15 -6.36
CA GLY A 78 16.59 4.98 -6.95
C GLY A 78 15.66 4.19 -7.87
N ALA A 79 14.35 4.34 -7.66
CA ALA A 79 13.34 4.01 -8.65
C ALA A 79 12.68 5.32 -9.11
N VAL A 80 12.90 5.68 -10.38
CA VAL A 80 12.00 6.61 -11.05
C VAL A 80 10.72 5.84 -11.40
N ALA A 81 9.62 6.31 -10.81
CA ALA A 81 8.21 6.15 -11.15
C ALA A 81 7.66 4.74 -11.44
N ALA A 82 6.71 4.31 -10.60
CA ALA A 82 5.38 3.94 -11.08
C ALA A 82 4.33 4.11 -9.96
N ALA A 83 3.58 5.19 -10.04
CA ALA A 83 2.25 5.29 -9.47
C ALA A 83 1.28 5.47 -10.64
N VAL A 84 0.66 4.39 -11.13
CA VAL A 84 -0.60 4.31 -11.92
C VAL A 84 -0.99 2.82 -11.92
N ALA A 85 -2.18 2.31 -11.61
CA ALA A 85 -3.48 2.81 -11.15
C ALA A 85 -4.20 1.60 -10.52
N VAL A 86 -5.03 1.81 -9.48
CA VAL A 86 -6.13 0.90 -9.17
C VAL A 86 -7.41 1.64 -9.50
N GLY A 87 -8.07 1.20 -10.58
CA GLY A 87 -9.34 1.70 -11.04
C GLY A 87 -10.46 1.34 -10.07
N MET A 88 -11.42 2.26 -9.95
CA MET A 88 -12.66 2.09 -9.23
C MET A 88 -13.79 2.38 -10.22
N GLU A 89 -14.37 1.32 -10.78
CA GLU A 89 -15.55 1.39 -11.64
C GLU A 89 -16.83 1.73 -10.87
N ALA A 90 -17.46 2.85 -11.21
CA ALA A 90 -18.85 3.15 -10.89
C ALA A 90 -19.65 3.18 -12.19
N GLY A 91 -20.41 2.11 -12.44
CA GLY A 91 -21.44 2.10 -13.47
C GLY A 91 -22.68 2.84 -12.98
N MET A 92 -23.21 3.74 -13.81
CA MET A 92 -24.58 4.25 -13.71
C MET A 92 -25.13 4.44 -15.12
N THR A 93 -26.21 3.72 -15.42
CA THR A 93 -26.91 3.70 -16.70
C THR A 93 -27.83 4.91 -16.86
N ALA A 94 -27.94 5.44 -18.08
CA ALA A 94 -29.18 6.03 -18.58
C ALA A 94 -29.13 6.15 -20.12
N ALA A 95 -30.01 5.40 -20.78
CA ALA A 95 -30.43 5.64 -22.16
C ALA A 95 -31.36 6.86 -22.22
N GLY A 96 -31.29 7.63 -23.29
CA GLY A 96 -32.18 8.79 -23.48
C GLY A 96 -31.96 9.50 -24.82
N THR A 97 -32.66 9.02 -25.83
CA THR A 97 -32.79 9.51 -27.21
C THR A 97 -33.28 10.96 -27.35
N GLY A 98 -32.71 11.67 -28.33
CA GLY A 98 -33.48 12.50 -29.28
C GLY A 98 -33.59 14.01 -29.02
N GLN A 99 -32.98 14.79 -29.92
CA GLN A 99 -33.67 15.69 -30.87
C GLN A 99 -32.99 17.07 -31.05
N GLN A 100 -32.41 17.23 -32.25
CA GLN A 100 -32.45 18.40 -33.16
C GLN A 100 -32.63 19.81 -32.56
N LYS A 101 -31.69 20.71 -32.91
CA LYS A 101 -32.07 22.05 -33.39
C LYS A 101 -31.05 22.59 -34.40
N ARG A 102 -31.58 22.96 -35.56
CA ARG A 102 -30.94 23.77 -36.61
C ARG A 102 -30.49 25.11 -36.05
N LEU A 103 -29.37 25.64 -36.54
CA LEU A 103 -29.28 27.07 -36.90
C LEU A 103 -28.33 27.22 -38.10
N ARG A 104 -28.87 27.67 -39.23
CA ARG A 104 -28.13 28.39 -40.28
C ARG A 104 -28.03 29.86 -39.85
N LEU A 105 -27.04 30.60 -40.35
CA LEU A 105 -26.93 32.05 -40.63
C LEU A 105 -25.43 32.41 -40.52
N SER A 106 -24.73 33.05 -41.47
CA SER A 106 -25.05 33.61 -42.80
C SER A 106 -23.80 33.53 -43.67
#